data_AF-A0AA37WWW8-F1
#
_entry.id   AF-A0AA37WWW8-F1
#
_cell.length_a   1.000
_cell.length_b   1.000
_cell.length_c   1.000
_cell.angle_alpha   90.00
_cell.angle_beta   90.00
_cell.angle_gamma   90.00
#
_symmetry.space_group_name_H-M   'P 1'
#
loop_
_entity.id
_entity.type
_entity.pdbx_description
1 polymer ?
#
loop_
_entity_poly.entity_id
_entity_poly.type
_entity_poly.pdbx_seq_one_letter_code
_entity_poly.pdbx_strand_id
1 'polypeptide(L)'
;MPVTIDVSGLSTPLALIMRPWGGVLETALPGMGENVRVTAENASVSLWRRVVMLPPIERCLAAAMSTSAILAVELDKENAVASEARSDALRALETLIVLLCEARPNARAQGLGLGW
;
A
#
# COMPACT_ATOMS: atom_id res chain seq x y z
N MET A 1 4.59 17.74 -10.13
CA MET A 1 5.62 16.98 -9.40
C MET A 1 5.10 15.57 -9.25
N PRO A 2 5.84 14.50 -9.62
CA PRO A 2 5.42 13.15 -9.29
C PRO A 2 5.36 13.04 -7.76
N VAL A 3 4.21 12.62 -7.24
CA VAL A 3 4.04 12.34 -5.81
C VAL A 3 4.73 11.02 -5.55
N THR A 4 5.86 11.06 -4.83
CA THR A 4 6.60 9.85 -4.43
C THR A 4 6.24 9.49 -3.00
N ILE A 5 5.86 8.24 -2.79
CA ILE A 5 5.55 7.67 -1.48
C ILE A 5 6.81 7.67 -0.62
N ASP A 6 6.78 8.44 0.48
CA ASP A 6 7.86 8.44 1.46
C ASP A 6 7.70 7.28 2.45
N VAL A 7 8.66 6.36 2.47
CA VAL A 7 8.72 5.23 3.41
C VAL A 7 9.85 5.37 4.44
N SER A 8 10.52 6.53 4.51
CA SER A 8 11.72 6.74 5.33
C SER A 8 11.44 6.58 6.84
N GLY A 9 10.22 6.86 7.29
CA GLY A 9 9.79 6.70 8.68
C GLY A 9 9.43 5.26 9.08
N LEU A 10 9.39 4.31 8.14
CA LEU A 10 9.01 2.92 8.42
C LEU A 10 10.21 2.09 8.89
N SER A 11 9.94 1.09 9.73
CA SER A 11 10.91 0.02 9.98
C SER A 11 11.26 -0.72 8.69
N THR A 12 12.49 -1.24 8.60
CA THR A 12 13.01 -1.88 7.36
C THR A 12 12.02 -2.87 6.73
N PRO A 13 11.37 -3.78 7.48
CA PRO A 13 10.54 -4.78 6.82
C PRO A 13 9.16 -4.24 6.42
N LEU A 14 8.66 -3.19 7.08
CA LEU A 14 7.49 -2.46 6.60
C LEU A 14 7.83 -1.66 5.34
N ALA A 15 8.98 -0.99 5.30
CA ALA A 15 9.44 -0.31 4.08
C ALA A 15 9.58 -1.28 2.89
N LEU A 16 10.07 -2.51 3.11
CA LEU A 16 10.14 -3.53 2.06
C LEU A 16 8.78 -3.98 1.54
N ILE A 17 7.74 -3.94 2.38
CA ILE A 17 6.36 -4.25 1.97
C ILE A 17 5.73 -3.07 1.21
N MET A 18 5.96 -1.84 1.69
CA MET A 18 5.29 -0.66 1.16
C MET A 18 5.92 -0.13 -0.14
N ARG A 19 7.23 -0.25 -0.34
CA ARG A 19 7.92 0.26 -1.55
C ARG A 19 7.35 -0.30 -2.86
N PRO A 20 7.15 -1.62 -3.02
CA PRO A 20 6.57 -2.14 -4.26
C PRO A 20 5.16 -1.61 -4.51
N TRP A 21 4.35 -1.49 -3.46
CA TRP A 21 3.00 -0.95 -3.58
C TRP A 21 3.00 0.53 -3.98
N GLY A 22 3.82 1.36 -3.33
CA GLY A 22 3.96 2.76 -3.75
C GLY A 22 4.48 2.90 -5.18
N GLY A 23 5.53 2.15 -5.52
CA GLY A 23 6.13 2.17 -6.86
C GLY A 23 5.14 1.81 -7.96
N VAL A 24 4.30 0.77 -7.77
CA VAL A 24 3.31 0.41 -8.80
C VAL A 24 2.24 1.49 -8.94
N LEU A 25 1.79 2.13 -7.86
CA LEU A 25 0.82 3.23 -7.94
C LEU A 25 1.42 4.45 -8.66
N GLU A 26 2.69 4.74 -8.47
CA GLU A 26 3.39 5.85 -9.12
C GLU A 26 3.59 5.61 -10.62
N THR A 27 3.99 4.40 -11.00
CA THR A 27 4.49 4.13 -12.36
C THR A 27 3.54 3.31 -13.24
N ALA A 28 2.44 2.78 -12.71
CA ALA A 28 1.53 1.95 -13.50
C ALA A 28 1.01 2.69 -14.74
N LEU A 29 0.98 2.01 -15.87
CA LEU A 29 0.51 2.52 -17.16
C LEU A 29 -0.81 1.82 -17.56
N PRO A 30 -1.55 2.33 -18.56
CA PRO A 30 -2.73 1.63 -19.09
C PRO A 30 -2.42 0.16 -19.41
N GLY A 31 -3.34 -0.74 -19.04
CA GLY A 31 -3.18 -2.20 -19.12
C GLY A 31 -2.44 -2.85 -17.94
N MET A 32 -1.95 -2.08 -16.96
CA MET A 32 -1.27 -2.62 -15.77
C MET A 32 -2.19 -2.80 -14.55
N GLY A 33 -3.52 -2.83 -14.70
CA GLY A 33 -4.44 -2.93 -13.56
C GLY A 33 -4.18 -4.17 -12.70
N GLU A 34 -3.85 -5.30 -13.32
CA GLU A 34 -3.53 -6.54 -12.59
C GLU A 34 -2.29 -6.40 -11.71
N ASN A 35 -1.24 -5.72 -12.18
CA ASN A 35 -0.04 -5.48 -11.39
C ASN A 35 -0.35 -4.68 -10.13
N VAL A 36 -1.25 -3.70 -10.23
CA VAL A 36 -1.71 -2.90 -9.08
C VAL A 36 -2.45 -3.80 -8.07
N ARG A 37 -3.40 -4.62 -8.53
CA ARG A 37 -4.19 -5.53 -7.68
C ARG A 37 -3.30 -6.51 -6.92
N VAL A 38 -2.45 -7.24 -7.64
CA VAL A 38 -1.57 -8.28 -7.07
C VAL A 38 -0.59 -7.67 -6.07
N THR A 39 -0.02 -6.52 -6.38
CA THR A 39 0.93 -5.85 -5.47
C THR A 39 0.24 -5.38 -4.20
N ALA A 40 -0.94 -4.77 -4.33
CA ALA A 40 -1.75 -4.34 -3.18
C ALA A 40 -2.15 -5.54 -2.30
N GLU A 41 -2.62 -6.63 -2.91
CA GLU A 41 -3.00 -7.85 -2.19
C GLU A 41 -1.81 -8.44 -1.43
N ASN A 42 -0.67 -8.63 -2.10
CA ASN A 42 0.55 -9.17 -1.50
C ASN A 42 1.03 -8.33 -0.32
N ALA A 43 0.99 -7.00 -0.47
CA ALA A 43 1.35 -6.09 0.61
C ALA A 43 0.36 -6.18 1.78
N SER A 44 -0.95 -6.18 1.51
CA SER A 44 -1.99 -6.31 2.54
C SER A 44 -1.85 -7.60 3.36
N VAL A 45 -1.65 -8.74 2.69
CA VAL A 45 -1.44 -10.04 3.34
C VAL A 45 -0.16 -10.02 4.18
N SER A 46 0.89 -9.37 3.66
CA SER A 46 2.16 -9.25 4.37
C SER A 46 2.05 -8.39 5.63
N LEU A 47 1.25 -7.33 5.61
CA LEU A 47 0.93 -6.49 6.77
C LEU A 47 0.12 -7.27 7.80
N TRP A 48 -0.96 -7.93 7.40
CA TRP A 48 -1.78 -8.77 8.30
C TRP A 48 -0.95 -9.82 9.05
N ARG A 49 0.05 -10.40 8.38
CA ARG A 49 0.92 -11.41 8.99
C ARG A 49 1.92 -10.83 9.99
N ARG A 50 2.21 -9.53 9.97
CA ARG A 50 3.34 -8.94 10.71
C ARG A 50 2.95 -7.84 11.70
N VAL A 51 1.86 -7.13 11.45
CA VAL A 51 1.45 -5.96 12.23
C VAL A 51 0.28 -6.32 13.14
N VAL A 52 0.23 -5.69 14.32
CA VAL A 52 -0.99 -5.68 15.14
C VAL A 52 -2.02 -4.78 14.45
N MET A 53 -3.06 -5.39 13.88
CA MET A 53 -4.09 -4.69 13.13
C MET A 53 -5.07 -4.00 14.09
N LEU A 54 -4.74 -2.78 14.49
CA LEU A 54 -5.65 -1.93 15.25
C LEU A 54 -6.72 -1.36 14.31
N PRO A 55 -7.94 -1.03 14.81
CA PRO A 55 -9.02 -0.55 13.96
C PRO A 55 -8.67 0.63 13.04
N PRO A 56 -7.83 1.62 13.43
CA PRO A 56 -7.38 2.66 12.51
C PRO A 56 -6.56 2.12 11.32
N ILE A 57 -5.64 1.19 11.58
CA ILE A 57 -4.79 0.57 10.55
C ILE A 57 -5.64 -0.26 9.60
N GLU A 58 -6.60 -1.04 10.12
CA GLU A 58 -7.53 -1.83 9.30
C GLU A 58 -8.34 -0.95 8.35
N ARG A 59 -8.87 0.17 8.84
CA ARG A 59 -9.65 1.11 8.01
C ARG A 59 -8.78 1.74 6.92
N CYS A 60 -7.57 2.19 7.26
CA CYS A 60 -6.66 2.79 6.28
C CYS A 60 -6.17 1.76 5.26
N LEU A 61 -5.94 0.51 5.68
CA LEU A 61 -5.60 -0.58 4.77
C LEU A 61 -6.75 -0.86 3.80
N ALA A 62 -7.99 -0.93 4.29
CA ALA A 62 -9.17 -1.10 3.44
C ALA A 62 -9.34 0.05 2.45
N ALA A 63 -9.11 1.29 2.86
CA ALA A 63 -9.16 2.46 1.99
C ALA A 63 -8.06 2.42 0.91
N ALA A 64 -6.82 2.07 1.28
CA ALA A 64 -5.70 1.91 0.33
C ALA A 64 -5.96 0.79 -0.67
N MET A 65 -6.55 -0.33 -0.23
CA MET A 65 -6.97 -1.43 -1.11
C MET A 65 -8.08 -1.00 -2.08
N SER A 66 -9.11 -0.30 -1.57
CA SER A 66 -10.25 0.16 -2.37
C SER A 66 -9.81 1.15 -3.45
N THR A 67 -9.01 2.15 -3.09
CA THR A 67 -8.49 3.14 -4.04
C THR A 67 -7.51 2.53 -5.05
N SER A 68 -6.67 1.57 -4.63
CA SER A 68 -5.83 0.79 -5.55
C SER A 68 -6.66 -0.03 -6.55
N ALA A 69 -7.78 -0.61 -6.11
CA ALA A 69 -8.68 -1.35 -6.99
C ALA A 69 -9.39 -0.43 -8.00
N ILE A 70 -9.80 0.78 -7.58
CA ILE A 70 -10.36 1.80 -8.48
C ILE A 70 -9.32 2.19 -9.54
N LEU A 71 -8.08 2.47 -9.12
CA LEU A 71 -6.99 2.75 -10.06
C LEU A 71 -6.80 1.60 -11.04
N ALA A 72 -6.77 0.36 -10.56
CA ALA A 72 -6.63 -0.82 -11.43
C ALA A 72 -7.74 -0.91 -12.48
N VAL A 73 -8.99 -0.66 -12.10
CA VAL A 73 -10.13 -0.62 -13.02
C VAL A 73 -9.97 0.51 -14.05
N GLU A 74 -9.53 1.70 -13.63
CA GLU A 74 -9.27 2.80 -14.57
C GLU A 74 -8.16 2.47 -15.55
N LEU A 75 -7.06 1.84 -15.10
CA LEU A 75 -5.94 1.45 -15.94
C LEU A 75 -6.31 0.40 -16.98
N ASP A 76 -7.30 -0.45 -16.71
CA ASP A 76 -7.75 -1.48 -17.65
C ASP A 76 -8.67 -0.93 -18.76
N LYS A 77 -9.04 0.36 -18.73
CA LYS A 77 -9.86 0.99 -19.78
C LYS A 77 -9.02 1.39 -21.00
N GLU A 78 -9.62 1.25 -22.19
CA GLU A 78 -8.99 1.50 -23.49
C GLU A 78 -8.50 2.95 -23.72
N ASN A 79 -9.00 3.92 -22.95
CA ASN A 79 -8.61 5.33 -22.96
C ASN A 79 -8.35 5.88 -21.54
N ALA A 80 -7.71 5.08 -20.68
CA ALA A 80 -7.51 5.39 -19.27
C ALA A 80 -6.91 6.79 -19.01
N VAL A 81 -7.68 7.67 -18.36
CA VAL A 81 -7.18 8.90 -17.74
C VAL A 81 -7.17 8.71 -16.22
N ALA A 82 -6.17 7.97 -15.75
CA ALA A 82 -6.12 7.51 -14.36
C ALA A 82 -5.56 8.54 -13.35
N SER A 83 -5.46 9.83 -13.71
CA SER A 83 -4.74 10.83 -12.89
C SER A 83 -5.39 11.05 -11.52
N GLU A 84 -6.72 11.12 -11.45
CA GLU A 84 -7.45 11.33 -10.20
C GLU A 84 -7.41 10.07 -9.33
N ALA A 85 -7.76 8.92 -9.89
CA ALA A 85 -7.69 7.62 -9.21
C ALA A 85 -6.27 7.32 -8.68
N ARG A 86 -5.23 7.70 -9.41
CA ARG A 86 -3.84 7.57 -8.95
C ARG A 86 -3.57 8.47 -7.75
N SER A 87 -3.99 9.73 -7.82
CA SER A 87 -3.79 10.68 -6.73
C SER A 87 -4.48 10.22 -5.44
N ASP A 88 -5.68 9.65 -5.56
CA ASP A 88 -6.44 9.12 -4.43
C ASP A 88 -5.80 7.85 -3.86
N ALA A 89 -5.32 6.94 -4.71
CA ALA A 89 -4.61 5.75 -4.28
C ALA A 89 -3.31 6.09 -3.54
N LEU A 90 -2.53 7.05 -4.04
CA LEU A 90 -1.31 7.53 -3.39
C LEU A 90 -1.62 8.16 -2.02
N ARG A 91 -2.63 9.04 -1.94
CA ARG A 91 -3.04 9.68 -0.68
C ARG A 91 -3.51 8.67 0.37
N ALA A 92 -4.27 7.66 -0.05
CA ALA A 92 -4.71 6.59 0.85
C ALA A 92 -3.51 5.78 1.36
N LEU A 93 -2.52 5.51 0.50
CA LEU A 93 -1.31 4.79 0.87
C LEU A 93 -0.41 5.61 1.82
N GLU A 94 -0.25 6.92 1.59
CA GLU A 94 0.45 7.82 2.52
C GLU A 94 -0.19 7.81 3.91
N THR A 95 -1.52 7.87 3.96
CA THR A 95 -2.27 7.82 5.23
C THR A 95 -2.02 6.51 5.97
N LEU A 96 -1.99 5.38 5.25
CA LEU A 96 -1.64 4.09 5.84
C LEU A 96 -0.20 4.08 6.37
N ILE A 97 0.76 4.64 5.61
CA ILE A 97 2.17 4.68 6.00
C ILE A 97 2.37 5.46 7.30
N VAL A 98 1.69 6.60 7.46
CA VAL A 98 1.75 7.39 8.70
C VAL A 98 1.36 6.53 9.92
N LEU A 99 0.29 5.74 9.82
CA LEU A 99 -0.12 4.85 10.92
C LEU A 99 0.85 3.68 11.11
N LEU A 100 1.47 3.20 10.03
CA LEU A 100 2.45 2.11 10.09
C LEU A 100 3.78 2.53 10.74
N CYS A 101 4.13 3.82 10.72
CA CYS A 101 5.29 4.34 11.46
C CYS A 101 5.18 4.10 12.98
N GLU A 102 3.96 4.11 13.52
CA GLU A 102 3.69 3.89 14.95
C GLU A 102 3.24 2.45 15.26
N ALA A 103 3.15 1.60 14.23
CA ALA A 103 2.61 0.26 14.38
C ALA A 103 3.59 -0.70 15.05
N ARG A 104 3.03 -1.66 15.81
CA ARG A 104 3.81 -2.69 16.51
C ARG A 104 3.78 -4.02 15.76
N PRO A 105 4.85 -4.82 15.87
CA PRO A 105 4.86 -6.17 15.33
C PRO A 105 3.91 -7.04 16.14
N ASN A 106 3.18 -7.94 15.49
CA ASN A 106 2.34 -8.91 16.19
C ASN A 106 3.18 -10.04 16.82
N ALA A 107 2.55 -10.87 17.66
CA ALA A 107 3.24 -11.94 18.38
C ALA A 107 3.99 -12.92 17.46
N ARG A 108 3.46 -13.18 16.25
CA ARG A 108 4.12 -14.03 15.25
C ARG A 108 5.39 -13.38 14.72
N ALA A 109 5.34 -12.09 14.35
CA ALA A 109 6.50 -11.35 13.88
C ALA A 109 7.57 -11.24 14.98
N GLN A 110 7.16 -10.98 16.22
CA GLN A 110 8.06 -10.97 17.38
C GLN A 110 8.75 -12.34 17.56
N GLY A 111 7.99 -13.44 17.47
CA GLY A 111 8.54 -14.80 17.57
C GLY A 111 9.52 -15.18 16.44
N LEU A 112 9.50 -14.46 15.32
CA LEU A 112 10.44 -14.61 14.20
C LEU A 112 11.67 -13.70 14.32
N GLY A 113 11.81 -12.95 15.42
CA GLY A 113 12.87 -11.94 15.56
C GLY A 113 12.68 -10.73 14.65
N LEU A 114 11.50 -10.56 14.05
CA LEU A 114 11.11 -9.39 13.25
C LEU A 114 10.51 -8.29 14.13
N GLY A 115 10.85 -8.29 15.42
CA GLY A 115 10.47 -7.24 16.35
C GLY A 115 11.20 -5.97 15.92
N TRP A 116 10.48 -5.09 15.22
CA TRP A 116 10.94 -3.72 15.06
C TRP A 116 11.15 -3.07 16.43
#